data_AF-A0A2A6DZT6-F1
#
_entry.id   AF-A0A2A6DZT6-F1
#
_cell.length_a   1.000
_cell.length_b   1.000
_cell.length_c   1.000
_cell.angle_alpha   90.00
_cell.angle_beta   90.00
_cell.angle_gamma   90.00
#
_symmetry.space_group_name_H-M   'P 1'
#
loop_
_entity.id
_entity.type
_entity.pdbx_description
1 polymer ?
#
loop_
_entity_poly.entity_id
_entity_poly.type
_entity_poly.pdbx_seq_one_letter_code
_entity_poly.pdbx_strand_id
1 'polypeptide(L)'
;MTSRKIMLTVLLSFLFIPSSLFAAGTGDDPNPTSDIPTEAQIAAAKAKEEMIRQYMQNKDSKKQITPMSLGEVRTLNVTPFKQETPYWCGPATVKQVLHFLNGTSQPQSYYASKLGTTTDGTDFSKVDDVLNSHQSVHTYTYRSFSSNEYSTWVTAMILTIDWGVPAVLDLRISRDLLPNYTSTVEGHILNTSGYDTSSYPNQTSYRLRVTAPYDQGNRGATFGNKWYEMEKVWKANQAHFRKAIIW
;
A
#
# COMPACT_ATOMS: atom_id res chain seq x y z
N MET A 1 25.54 -51.42 -60.36
CA MET A 1 25.92 -50.90 -59.03
C MET A 1 25.03 -49.70 -58.72
N THR A 2 23.94 -49.93 -58.00
CA THR A 2 22.90 -48.93 -57.69
C THR A 2 22.43 -49.20 -56.27
N SER A 3 23.00 -48.50 -55.29
CA SER A 3 22.57 -48.56 -53.89
C SER A 3 21.69 -47.37 -53.57
N ARG A 4 20.39 -47.62 -53.39
CA ARG A 4 19.38 -46.66 -52.93
C ARG A 4 19.73 -46.21 -51.51
N LYS A 5 19.90 -44.90 -51.31
CA LYS A 5 19.95 -44.27 -49.98
C LYS A 5 18.53 -44.10 -49.47
N ILE A 6 18.18 -44.75 -48.36
CA ILE A 6 16.95 -44.53 -47.61
C ILE A 6 17.20 -43.32 -46.71
N MET A 7 16.46 -42.24 -46.95
CA MET A 7 16.51 -41.02 -46.15
C MET A 7 15.47 -41.15 -45.03
N LEU A 8 15.93 -41.30 -43.80
CA LEU A 8 15.07 -41.35 -42.60
C LEU A 8 14.86 -39.91 -42.12
N THR A 9 13.69 -39.35 -42.38
CA THR A 9 13.31 -38.02 -41.91
C THR A 9 12.93 -38.11 -40.43
N VAL A 10 13.80 -37.63 -39.55
CA VAL A 10 13.48 -37.44 -38.13
C VAL A 10 12.64 -36.16 -38.01
N LEU A 11 11.34 -36.32 -37.80
CA LEU A 11 10.43 -35.23 -37.48
C LEU A 11 10.69 -34.79 -36.03
N LEU A 12 11.49 -33.74 -35.84
CA LEU A 12 11.70 -33.13 -34.53
C LEU A 12 10.51 -32.21 -34.24
N SER A 13 9.44 -32.78 -33.67
CA SER A 13 8.31 -32.02 -33.16
C SER A 13 8.77 -31.19 -31.95
N PHE A 14 9.04 -29.90 -32.18
CA PHE A 14 9.16 -28.91 -31.11
C PHE A 14 7.82 -28.82 -30.39
N LEU A 15 7.73 -29.49 -29.24
CA LEU A 15 6.74 -29.19 -28.22
C LEU A 15 6.95 -27.73 -27.81
N PHE A 16 6.09 -26.85 -28.31
CA PHE A 16 5.84 -25.56 -27.68
C PHE A 16 5.30 -25.87 -26.28
N ILE A 17 6.19 -25.88 -25.29
CA ILE A 17 5.77 -25.72 -23.90
C ILE A 17 5.21 -24.29 -23.86
N PRO A 18 3.91 -24.09 -23.60
CA PRO A 18 3.45 -22.76 -23.27
C PRO A 18 4.18 -22.38 -21.98
N SER A 19 5.18 -21.51 -22.10
CA SER A 19 5.64 -20.73 -20.96
C SER A 19 4.40 -20.01 -20.45
N SER A 20 3.86 -20.50 -19.34
CA SER A 20 2.92 -19.77 -18.52
C SER A 20 3.47 -18.36 -18.40
N LEU A 21 2.78 -17.41 -19.01
CA LEU A 21 2.94 -16.00 -18.71
C LEU A 21 2.63 -15.90 -17.22
N PHE A 22 3.66 -16.04 -16.39
CA PHE A 22 3.59 -15.81 -14.97
C PHE A 22 3.01 -14.41 -14.83
N ALA A 23 1.85 -14.32 -14.18
CA ALA A 23 1.40 -13.10 -13.53
C ALA A 23 2.43 -12.79 -12.46
N ALA A 24 3.57 -12.24 -12.87
CA ALA A 24 4.65 -11.88 -11.98
C ALA A 24 4.16 -10.77 -11.05
N GLY A 25 4.04 -11.14 -9.77
CA GLY A 25 4.26 -10.29 -8.60
C GLY A 25 3.59 -8.93 -8.65
N THR A 26 2.33 -8.88 -8.25
CA THR A 26 1.69 -7.66 -7.70
C THR A 26 2.42 -7.21 -6.44
N GLY A 27 3.03 -8.16 -5.71
CA GLY A 27 3.77 -7.94 -4.48
C GLY A 27 2.89 -7.96 -3.23
N ASP A 28 1.59 -8.17 -3.43
CA ASP A 28 0.59 -8.53 -2.43
C ASP A 28 0.01 -9.92 -2.77
N ASP A 29 0.02 -10.81 -1.78
CA ASP A 29 -0.42 -12.21 -1.92
C ASP A 29 -1.95 -12.26 -2.02
N PRO A 30 -2.55 -12.86 -3.07
CA PRO A 30 -4.00 -12.92 -3.24
C PRO A 30 -4.70 -13.90 -2.29
N ASN A 31 -3.98 -14.73 -1.53
CA ASN A 31 -4.54 -15.71 -0.59
C ASN A 31 -4.30 -15.25 0.86
N PRO A 32 -5.12 -14.34 1.40
CA PRO A 32 -4.89 -13.79 2.73
C PRO A 32 -4.99 -14.87 3.81
N THR A 33 -4.08 -14.82 4.79
CA THR A 33 -4.37 -15.41 6.09
C THR A 33 -5.34 -14.51 6.87
N SER A 34 -6.03 -15.06 7.86
CA SER A 34 -6.84 -14.23 8.76
C SER A 34 -5.89 -13.45 9.65
N ASP A 35 -6.09 -12.13 9.73
CA ASP A 35 -5.48 -11.33 10.80
C ASP A 35 -6.01 -11.82 12.16
N ILE A 36 -5.10 -11.94 13.14
CA ILE A 36 -5.41 -12.37 14.50
C ILE A 36 -4.82 -11.31 15.45
N PRO A 37 -5.60 -10.27 15.80
CA PRO A 37 -5.07 -9.16 16.56
C PRO A 37 -4.77 -9.57 18.00
N THR A 38 -3.65 -9.08 18.54
CA THR A 38 -3.33 -9.14 19.97
C THR A 38 -4.28 -8.28 20.80
N GLU A 39 -4.31 -8.48 22.12
CA GLU A 39 -5.08 -7.62 23.04
C GLU A 39 -4.70 -6.14 22.92
N ALA A 40 -3.40 -5.86 22.70
CA ALA A 40 -2.91 -4.50 22.48
C ALA A 40 -3.45 -3.90 21.17
N GLN A 41 -3.46 -4.67 20.07
CA GLN A 41 -4.10 -4.25 18.80
C GLN A 41 -5.60 -4.01 18.98
N ILE A 42 -6.31 -4.87 19.70
CA ILE A 42 -7.75 -4.71 19.98
C ILE A 42 -8.02 -3.42 20.77
N ALA A 43 -7.23 -3.15 21.82
CA ALA A 43 -7.36 -1.93 22.61
C ALA A 43 -7.04 -0.68 21.77
N ALA A 44 -5.96 -0.73 20.97
CA ALA A 44 -5.57 0.35 20.07
C ALA A 44 -6.64 0.64 19.02
N ALA A 45 -7.22 -0.38 18.40
CA ALA A 45 -8.30 -0.23 17.42
C ALA A 45 -9.51 0.48 18.04
N LYS A 46 -9.94 0.07 19.24
CA LYS A 46 -11.04 0.75 19.96
C LYS A 46 -10.75 2.22 20.26
N ALA A 47 -9.53 2.52 20.71
CA ALA A 47 -9.11 3.90 21.00
C ALA A 47 -9.08 4.75 19.72
N LYS A 48 -8.58 4.18 18.62
CA LYS A 48 -8.55 4.81 17.30
C LYS A 48 -9.94 5.14 16.76
N GLU A 49 -10.89 4.22 16.88
CA GLU A 49 -12.28 4.48 16.49
C GLU A 49 -12.92 5.61 17.32
N GLU A 50 -12.59 5.69 18.60
CA GLU A 50 -13.04 6.81 19.45
C GLU A 50 -12.41 8.14 19.02
N MET A 51 -11.11 8.15 18.70
CA MET A 51 -10.44 9.35 18.19
C MET A 51 -11.03 9.81 16.85
N ILE A 52 -11.38 8.89 15.95
CA ILE A 52 -12.09 9.23 14.70
C ILE A 52 -13.43 9.89 15.03
N ARG A 53 -14.24 9.29 15.92
CA ARG A 53 -15.55 9.86 16.31
C ARG A 53 -15.40 11.27 16.87
N GLN A 54 -14.47 11.48 17.80
CA GLN A 54 -14.20 12.78 18.39
C GLN A 54 -13.72 13.80 17.36
N TYR A 55 -12.83 13.41 16.45
CA TYR A 55 -12.34 14.29 15.38
C TYR A 55 -13.48 14.74 14.47
N MET A 56 -14.35 13.81 14.04
CA MET A 56 -15.49 14.11 13.17
C MET A 56 -16.50 15.03 13.86
N GLN A 57 -16.86 14.76 15.12
CA GLN A 57 -17.75 15.61 15.91
C GLN A 57 -17.19 17.04 16.06
N ASN A 58 -15.91 17.16 16.42
CA ASN A 58 -15.26 18.47 16.58
C ASN A 58 -15.18 19.25 15.27
N LYS A 59 -14.97 18.57 14.13
CA LYS A 59 -14.96 19.20 12.81
C LYS A 59 -16.33 19.77 12.44
N ASP A 60 -17.40 19.04 12.74
CA ASP A 60 -18.77 19.50 12.49
C ASP A 60 -19.15 20.67 13.41
N SER A 61 -18.78 20.63 14.69
CA SER A 61 -18.98 21.76 15.61
C SER A 61 -18.19 23.01 15.19
N LYS A 62 -16.94 22.86 14.70
CA LYS A 62 -16.13 23.99 14.22
C LYS A 62 -16.67 24.63 12.94
N LYS A 63 -17.24 23.85 12.02
CA LYS A 63 -17.94 24.39 10.84
C LYS A 63 -19.10 25.33 11.21
N GLN A 64 -19.69 25.15 12.38
CA GLN A 64 -20.81 25.96 12.86
C GLN A 64 -20.37 27.32 13.45
N ILE A 65 -19.08 27.48 13.84
CA ILE A 65 -18.62 28.60 14.69
C ILE A 65 -17.51 29.45 14.03
N THR A 66 -16.88 29.03 12.94
CA THR A 66 -15.68 29.73 12.39
C THR A 66 -15.78 30.00 10.86
N PRO A 67 -15.45 31.21 10.36
CA PRO A 67 -15.33 31.44 8.92
C PRO A 67 -14.18 30.59 8.34
N MET A 68 -14.37 30.13 7.09
CA MET A 68 -13.58 29.08 6.40
C MET A 68 -12.09 29.04 6.73
N SER A 69 -11.67 28.00 7.46
CA SER A 69 -10.26 27.58 7.48
C SER A 69 -9.83 27.20 6.06
N LEU A 70 -8.68 27.71 5.62
CA LEU A 70 -8.06 27.42 4.31
C LEU A 70 -7.50 25.98 4.20
N GLY A 71 -7.82 25.10 5.15
CA GLY A 71 -7.32 23.73 5.28
C GLY A 71 -5.86 23.66 5.74
N GLU A 72 -5.37 22.44 5.96
CA GLU A 72 -4.02 22.15 6.47
C GLU A 72 -3.25 21.22 5.50
N VAL A 73 -1.94 21.47 5.41
CA VAL A 73 -0.98 20.60 4.71
C VAL A 73 0.03 20.09 5.73
N ARG A 74 0.19 18.77 5.81
CA ARG A 74 1.17 18.11 6.67
C ARG A 74 1.89 17.00 5.93
N THR A 75 3.19 16.86 6.17
CA THR A 75 3.99 15.77 5.58
C THR A 75 4.92 15.15 6.61
N LEU A 76 5.20 13.86 6.42
CA LEU A 76 6.25 13.11 7.09
C LEU A 76 7.43 12.96 6.13
N ASN A 77 8.65 13.08 6.64
CA ASN A 77 9.86 12.90 5.83
C ASN A 77 10.23 11.42 5.69
N VAL A 78 9.30 10.61 5.17
CA VAL A 78 9.54 9.19 4.93
C VAL A 78 10.53 9.04 3.77
N THR A 79 11.67 8.40 4.06
CA THR A 79 12.69 8.08 3.06
C THR A 79 12.19 6.92 2.20
N PRO A 80 12.10 7.07 0.87
CA PRO A 80 11.66 6.00 0.01
C PRO A 80 12.78 4.96 -0.22
N PHE A 81 12.43 3.68 -0.16
CA PHE A 81 13.33 2.56 -0.47
C PHE A 81 12.74 1.77 -1.64
N LYS A 82 13.50 1.70 -2.74
CA LYS A 82 13.06 0.98 -3.93
C LYS A 82 13.02 -0.51 -3.64
N GLN A 83 11.93 -1.20 -4.00
CA GLN A 83 11.83 -2.64 -3.83
C GLN A 83 12.93 -3.36 -4.62
N GLU A 84 13.53 -4.38 -4.01
CA GLU A 84 14.66 -5.12 -4.60
C GLU A 84 14.20 -6.19 -5.61
N THR A 85 12.96 -6.68 -5.50
CA THR A 85 12.35 -7.64 -6.45
C THR A 85 10.95 -7.18 -6.87
N PRO A 86 10.35 -7.75 -7.93
CA PRO A 86 9.01 -7.34 -8.39
C PRO A 86 7.88 -7.58 -7.38
N TYR A 87 8.09 -8.48 -6.41
CA TYR A 87 7.09 -8.91 -5.43
C TYR A 87 7.38 -8.44 -4.00
N TRP A 88 8.35 -7.54 -3.80
CA TRP A 88 8.79 -7.04 -2.49
C TRP A 88 8.25 -5.67 -2.10
N CYS A 89 7.10 -5.23 -2.63
CA CYS A 89 6.50 -3.96 -2.19
C CYS A 89 6.14 -3.96 -0.70
N GLY A 90 5.72 -5.11 -0.13
CA GLY A 90 5.52 -5.28 1.31
C GLY A 90 6.79 -5.06 2.15
N PRO A 91 7.87 -5.86 1.95
CA PRO A 91 9.15 -5.69 2.65
C PRO A 91 9.76 -4.30 2.51
N ALA A 92 9.70 -3.71 1.31
CA ALA A 92 10.17 -2.36 1.07
C ALA A 92 9.36 -1.32 1.86
N THR A 93 8.04 -1.49 1.92
CA THR A 93 7.16 -0.60 2.70
C THR A 93 7.41 -0.73 4.20
N VAL A 94 7.53 -1.93 4.74
CA VAL A 94 7.92 -2.16 6.13
C VAL A 94 9.26 -1.50 6.44
N LYS A 95 10.24 -1.63 5.54
CA LYS A 95 11.53 -0.95 5.66
C LYS A 95 11.38 0.57 5.71
N GLN A 96 10.56 1.18 4.83
CA GLN A 96 10.29 2.62 4.79
C GLN A 96 9.70 3.12 6.12
N VAL A 97 8.68 2.41 6.63
CA VAL A 97 7.98 2.77 7.87
C VAL A 97 8.92 2.64 9.07
N LEU A 98 9.58 1.49 9.24
CA LEU A 98 10.47 1.28 10.39
C LEU A 98 11.70 2.19 10.35
N HIS A 99 12.23 2.49 9.16
CA HIS A 99 13.33 3.45 9.04
C HIS A 99 12.91 4.84 9.51
N PHE A 100 11.70 5.26 9.18
CA PHE A 100 11.17 6.53 9.61
C PHE A 100 10.95 6.58 11.13
N LEU A 101 10.35 5.52 11.72
CA LEU A 101 10.04 5.48 13.15
C LEU A 101 11.29 5.30 14.04
N ASN A 102 12.23 4.46 13.61
CA ASN A 102 13.41 4.10 14.43
C ASN A 102 14.68 4.86 14.03
N GLY A 103 14.65 5.62 12.93
CA GLY A 103 15.85 6.21 12.30
C GLY A 103 16.74 5.19 11.57
N THR A 104 16.50 3.89 11.73
CA THR A 104 17.22 2.80 11.07
C THR A 104 16.27 1.64 10.76
N SER A 105 16.66 0.76 9.83
CA SER A 105 15.87 -0.43 9.48
C SER A 105 16.74 -1.55 8.94
N GLN A 106 16.24 -2.78 9.03
CA GLN A 106 16.88 -3.97 8.47
C GLN A 106 16.75 -3.99 6.92
N PRO A 107 17.52 -4.83 6.20
CA PRO A 107 17.37 -5.00 4.75
C PRO A 107 16.00 -5.61 4.38
N GLN A 108 15.58 -5.47 3.11
CA GLN A 108 14.28 -6.00 2.65
C GLN A 108 14.20 -7.52 2.76
N SER A 109 15.30 -8.23 2.54
CA SER A 109 15.38 -9.69 2.70
C SER A 109 15.05 -10.16 4.12
N TYR A 110 15.45 -9.39 5.14
CA TYR A 110 15.09 -9.67 6.53
C TYR A 110 13.57 -9.57 6.72
N TYR A 111 12.95 -8.48 6.25
CA TYR A 111 11.50 -8.29 6.38
C TYR A 111 10.70 -9.27 5.50
N ALA A 112 11.19 -9.62 4.31
CA ALA A 112 10.61 -10.65 3.46
C ALA A 112 10.55 -11.99 4.19
N SER A 113 11.60 -12.37 4.91
CA SER A 113 11.60 -13.58 5.74
C SER A 113 10.59 -13.49 6.88
N LYS A 114 10.47 -12.35 7.56
CA LYS A 114 9.51 -12.16 8.67
C LYS A 114 8.05 -12.17 8.20
N LEU A 115 7.78 -11.59 7.04
CA LEU A 115 6.46 -11.54 6.42
C LEU A 115 6.08 -12.85 5.73
N GLY A 116 7.05 -13.74 5.51
CA GLY A 116 6.86 -14.94 4.68
C GLY A 116 6.61 -14.61 3.21
N THR A 117 7.14 -13.50 2.72
CA THR A 117 6.96 -13.04 1.33
C THR A 117 7.50 -14.07 0.35
N THR A 118 6.66 -14.52 -0.58
CA THR A 118 7.03 -15.44 -1.67
C THR A 118 7.01 -14.69 -3.01
N THR A 119 7.19 -15.41 -4.12
CA THR A 119 6.98 -14.85 -5.47
C THR A 119 5.55 -14.40 -5.73
N ASP A 120 4.58 -14.89 -4.96
CA ASP A 120 3.18 -14.49 -5.05
C ASP A 120 2.93 -13.13 -4.37
N GLY A 121 3.86 -12.67 -3.53
CA GLY A 121 3.79 -11.40 -2.84
C GLY A 121 3.85 -11.54 -1.33
N THR A 122 3.40 -10.50 -0.65
CA THR A 122 3.35 -10.41 0.81
C THR A 122 1.92 -10.52 1.27
N ASP A 123 1.65 -11.33 2.28
CA ASP A 123 0.35 -11.33 2.92
C ASP A 123 0.18 -10.06 3.78
N PHE A 124 -0.65 -9.13 3.31
CA PHE A 124 -0.87 -7.85 3.96
C PHE A 124 -1.31 -7.98 5.43
N SER A 125 -2.03 -9.06 5.79
CA SER A 125 -2.52 -9.30 7.15
C SER A 125 -1.41 -9.52 8.19
N LYS A 126 -0.16 -9.76 7.77
CA LYS A 126 0.99 -9.96 8.68
C LYS A 126 1.83 -8.71 8.89
N VAL A 127 1.52 -7.63 8.18
CA VAL A 127 2.36 -6.44 8.14
C VAL A 127 2.34 -5.70 9.47
N ASP A 128 1.19 -5.59 10.13
CA ASP A 128 1.07 -4.90 11.41
C ASP A 128 1.78 -5.66 12.54
N ASP A 129 1.74 -6.99 12.55
CA ASP A 129 2.54 -7.81 13.49
C ASP A 129 4.04 -7.58 13.32
N VAL A 130 4.54 -7.52 12.08
CA VAL A 130 5.94 -7.21 11.81
C VAL A 130 6.28 -5.77 12.21
N LEU A 131 5.41 -4.79 11.96
CA LEU A 131 5.62 -3.42 12.42
C LEU A 131 5.64 -3.33 13.94
N ASN A 132 4.64 -3.90 14.62
CA ASN A 132 4.49 -3.87 16.08
C ASN A 132 5.62 -4.58 16.82
N SER A 133 6.21 -5.61 16.23
CA SER A 133 7.36 -6.31 16.83
C SER A 133 8.71 -5.59 16.65
N HIS A 134 8.78 -4.53 15.84
CA HIS A 134 10.03 -3.85 15.50
C HIS A 134 10.06 -2.35 15.86
N GLN A 135 9.03 -1.84 16.52
CA GLN A 135 9.03 -0.48 17.09
C GLN A 135 8.06 -0.41 18.29
N SER A 136 8.17 0.64 19.09
CA SER A 136 7.34 0.88 20.28
C SER A 136 6.67 2.26 20.29
N VAL A 137 6.64 2.93 19.14
CA VAL A 137 6.08 4.28 18.95
C VAL A 137 4.56 4.22 18.81
N HIS A 138 4.04 3.20 18.12
CA HIS A 138 2.65 3.12 17.74
C HIS A 138 2.16 1.67 17.60
N THR A 139 0.98 1.36 18.12
CA THR A 139 0.37 0.05 17.90
C THR A 139 -0.41 0.08 16.59
N TYR A 140 0.19 -0.44 15.52
CA TYR A 140 -0.46 -0.64 14.22
C TYR A 140 -1.59 -1.65 14.32
N THR A 141 -2.68 -1.39 13.61
CA THR A 141 -3.87 -2.24 13.58
C THR A 141 -4.34 -2.42 12.15
N TYR A 142 -4.61 -3.66 11.75
CA TYR A 142 -5.33 -3.98 10.52
C TYR A 142 -6.80 -3.55 10.61
N ARG A 143 -7.32 -2.91 9.56
CA ARG A 143 -8.75 -2.62 9.44
C ARG A 143 -9.20 -2.62 7.98
N SER A 144 -10.26 -3.38 7.69
CA SER A 144 -11.03 -3.28 6.45
C SER A 144 -12.13 -2.21 6.56
N PHE A 145 -12.42 -1.57 5.42
CA PHE A 145 -13.40 -0.50 5.32
C PHE A 145 -14.49 -0.85 4.30
N SER A 146 -15.74 -0.63 4.69
CA SER A 146 -16.91 -0.73 3.82
C SER A 146 -17.01 0.51 2.91
N SER A 147 -17.67 0.36 1.75
CA SER A 147 -17.75 1.42 0.74
C SER A 147 -18.39 2.74 1.21
N ASN A 148 -19.19 2.71 2.29
CA ASN A 148 -19.82 3.88 2.90
C ASN A 148 -18.95 4.57 3.97
N GLU A 149 -17.73 4.09 4.23
CA GLU A 149 -16.85 4.58 5.31
C GLU A 149 -15.78 5.57 4.82
N TYR A 150 -16.00 6.24 3.68
CA TYR A 150 -15.03 7.17 3.11
C TYR A 150 -14.58 8.27 4.09
N SER A 151 -15.51 8.92 4.80
CA SER A 151 -15.17 9.97 5.77
C SER A 151 -14.35 9.45 6.95
N THR A 152 -14.63 8.22 7.39
CA THR A 152 -13.89 7.53 8.44
C THR A 152 -12.46 7.22 7.97
N TRP A 153 -12.31 6.72 6.74
CA TRP A 153 -11.02 6.45 6.13
C TRP A 153 -10.18 7.71 5.93
N VAL A 154 -10.79 8.79 5.42
CA VAL A 154 -10.14 10.11 5.29
C VAL A 154 -9.64 10.60 6.66
N THR A 155 -10.46 10.44 7.70
CA THR A 155 -10.09 10.85 9.06
C THR A 155 -8.91 10.02 9.58
N ALA A 156 -8.89 8.71 9.34
CA ALA A 156 -7.75 7.85 9.69
C ALA A 156 -6.46 8.31 8.99
N MET A 157 -6.54 8.68 7.69
CA MET A 157 -5.39 9.20 6.93
C MET A 157 -4.87 10.55 7.43
N ILE A 158 -5.74 11.40 7.96
CA ILE A 158 -5.33 12.67 8.57
C ILE A 158 -4.66 12.40 9.92
N LEU A 159 -5.35 11.65 10.79
CA LEU A 159 -4.90 11.36 12.15
C LEU A 159 -3.55 10.64 12.19
N THR A 160 -3.35 9.63 11.35
CA THR A 160 -2.09 8.88 11.28
C THR A 160 -0.90 9.83 10.99
N ILE A 161 -1.08 10.79 10.08
CA ILE A 161 -0.06 11.80 9.75
C ILE A 161 0.11 12.83 10.87
N ASP A 162 -0.97 13.25 11.53
CA ASP A 162 -0.92 14.16 12.68
C ASP A 162 -0.19 13.54 13.88
N TRP A 163 -0.34 12.23 14.08
CA TRP A 163 0.37 11.44 15.08
C TRP A 163 1.83 11.13 14.71
N GLY A 164 2.26 11.54 13.51
CA GLY A 164 3.63 11.26 13.05
C GLY A 164 3.86 9.79 12.72
N VAL A 165 2.84 9.06 12.27
CA VAL A 165 2.95 7.63 11.91
C VAL A 165 2.47 7.42 10.46
N PRO A 166 3.28 6.81 9.58
CA PRO A 166 2.80 6.42 8.25
C PRO A 166 1.79 5.28 8.35
N ALA A 167 0.62 5.43 7.75
CA ALA A 167 -0.27 4.29 7.50
C ALA A 167 0.24 3.48 6.30
N VAL A 168 -0.03 2.18 6.28
CA VAL A 168 0.23 1.27 5.18
C VAL A 168 -1.08 0.95 4.48
N LEU A 169 -1.08 1.01 3.16
CA LEU A 169 -2.24 0.82 2.31
C LEU A 169 -2.07 -0.43 1.46
N ASP A 170 -3.18 -1.14 1.24
CA ASP A 170 -3.29 -2.23 0.28
C ASP A 170 -4.22 -1.79 -0.87
N LEU A 171 -3.68 -1.73 -2.09
CA LEU A 171 -4.31 -1.04 -3.21
C LEU A 171 -4.36 -1.90 -4.47
N ARG A 172 -5.51 -1.88 -5.16
CA ARG A 172 -5.60 -2.22 -6.58
C ARG A 172 -5.53 -0.95 -7.40
N ILE A 173 -4.50 -0.80 -8.22
CA ILE A 173 -4.19 0.46 -8.89
C ILE A 173 -4.49 0.36 -10.39
N SER A 174 -5.15 1.38 -10.94
CA SER A 174 -5.26 1.62 -12.37
C SER A 174 -4.79 3.03 -12.71
N ARG A 175 -4.48 3.28 -13.99
CA ARG A 175 -4.04 4.60 -14.49
C ARG A 175 -5.04 5.72 -14.15
N ASP A 176 -6.34 5.45 -14.25
CA ASP A 176 -7.36 6.47 -14.01
C ASP A 176 -7.46 6.90 -12.54
N LEU A 177 -7.07 6.01 -11.62
CA LEU A 177 -7.03 6.29 -10.20
C LEU A 177 -5.69 6.94 -9.80
N LEU A 178 -4.56 6.34 -10.19
CA LEU A 178 -3.23 6.85 -9.84
C LEU A 178 -2.40 7.02 -11.12
N PRO A 179 -2.38 8.21 -11.75
CA PRO A 179 -1.88 8.40 -13.11
C PRO A 179 -0.38 8.21 -13.31
N ASN A 180 0.41 8.16 -12.23
CA ASN A 180 1.84 7.84 -12.36
C ASN A 180 2.06 6.34 -12.68
N TYR A 181 1.05 5.49 -12.50
CA TYR A 181 1.06 4.09 -12.88
C TYR A 181 0.55 3.98 -14.32
N THR A 182 1.38 3.45 -15.22
CA THR A 182 1.06 3.33 -16.66
C THR A 182 0.39 1.99 -17.01
N SER A 183 0.22 1.09 -16.04
CA SER A 183 -0.52 -0.15 -16.18
C SER A 183 -1.29 -0.46 -14.90
N THR A 184 -2.29 -1.32 -15.00
CA THR A 184 -2.97 -1.87 -13.82
C THR A 184 -2.00 -2.70 -12.96
N VAL A 185 -2.13 -2.57 -11.65
CA VAL A 185 -1.45 -3.37 -10.64
C VAL A 185 -2.53 -3.95 -9.73
N GLU A 186 -2.69 -5.27 -9.72
CA GLU A 186 -3.83 -5.93 -9.06
C GLU A 186 -3.76 -5.89 -7.53
N GLY A 187 -2.55 -5.80 -6.96
CA GLY A 187 -2.32 -5.58 -5.53
C GLY A 187 -1.00 -4.83 -5.32
N HIS A 188 -0.95 -3.88 -4.40
CA HIS A 188 0.22 -3.06 -4.14
C HIS A 188 0.22 -2.51 -2.72
N ILE A 189 1.29 -2.82 -1.99
CA ILE A 189 1.51 -2.35 -0.62
C ILE A 189 2.45 -1.14 -0.68
N LEU A 190 2.00 -0.01 -0.12
CA LEU A 190 2.78 1.22 0.04
C LEU A 190 2.35 1.98 1.31
N ASN A 191 3.11 2.99 1.75
CA ASN A 191 2.74 3.79 2.92
C ASN A 191 2.38 5.24 2.58
N THR A 192 1.69 5.92 3.49
CA THR A 192 1.39 7.35 3.43
C THR A 192 2.57 8.19 3.95
N SER A 193 2.63 9.46 3.56
CA SER A 193 3.65 10.40 4.04
C SER A 193 3.18 11.86 4.08
N GLY A 194 1.87 12.08 4.07
CA GLY A 194 1.29 13.41 4.21
C GLY A 194 -0.15 13.51 3.71
N TYR A 195 -0.80 14.62 4.04
CA TYR A 195 -2.09 15.01 3.49
C TYR A 195 -2.08 16.52 3.16
N ASP A 196 -3.01 16.90 2.30
CA ASP A 196 -3.32 18.28 1.97
C ASP A 196 -4.85 18.40 1.92
N THR A 197 -5.40 19.09 2.91
CA THR A 197 -6.83 19.39 3.04
C THR A 197 -7.16 20.83 2.65
N SER A 198 -6.19 21.55 2.08
CA SER A 198 -6.38 22.92 1.65
C SER A 198 -7.33 22.99 0.47
N SER A 199 -8.25 23.93 0.57
CA SER A 199 -9.21 24.24 -0.49
C SER A 199 -8.75 25.50 -1.20
N TYR A 200 -8.18 25.33 -2.39
CA TYR A 200 -7.82 26.44 -3.28
C TYR A 200 -8.81 26.49 -4.46
N PRO A 201 -8.97 27.64 -5.14
CA PRO A 201 -9.86 27.75 -6.31
C PRO A 201 -9.61 26.67 -7.39
N ASN A 202 -8.38 26.15 -7.47
CA ASN A 202 -7.95 25.14 -8.44
C ASN A 202 -7.67 23.76 -7.80
N GLN A 203 -7.90 23.59 -6.50
CA GLN A 203 -7.77 22.31 -5.78
C GLN A 203 -9.07 22.04 -5.04
N THR A 204 -9.95 21.29 -5.70
CA THR A 204 -11.30 20.99 -5.22
C THR A 204 -11.38 19.71 -4.40
N SER A 205 -10.27 18.97 -4.26
CA SER A 205 -10.21 17.70 -3.54
C SER A 205 -9.02 17.62 -2.58
N TYR A 206 -9.24 16.94 -1.46
CA TYR A 206 -8.15 16.59 -0.54
C TYR A 206 -7.15 15.68 -1.24
N ARG A 207 -5.88 15.81 -0.88
CA ARG A 207 -4.79 15.01 -1.44
C ARG A 207 -4.09 14.21 -0.36
N LEU A 208 -3.62 13.03 -0.73
CA LEU A 208 -2.81 12.16 0.09
C LEU A 208 -1.43 12.00 -0.56
N ARG A 209 -0.38 12.16 0.23
CA ARG A 209 0.98 11.84 -0.18
C ARG A 209 1.27 10.39 0.19
N VAL A 210 1.78 9.63 -0.76
CA VAL A 210 2.22 8.24 -0.57
C VAL A 210 3.71 8.12 -0.86
N THR A 211 4.38 7.18 -0.20
CA THR A 211 5.77 6.79 -0.44
C THR A 211 5.78 5.43 -1.13
N ALA A 212 5.86 5.43 -2.45
CA ALA A 212 5.80 4.20 -3.23
C ALA A 212 7.20 3.55 -3.33
N PRO A 213 7.34 2.27 -2.94
CA PRO A 213 8.60 1.52 -3.12
C PRO A 213 8.81 1.07 -4.57
N TYR A 214 7.80 1.24 -5.43
CA TYR A 214 7.74 0.64 -6.76
C TYR A 214 8.53 1.43 -7.80
N ASP A 215 9.47 0.76 -8.48
CA ASP A 215 10.03 1.15 -9.80
C ASP A 215 10.68 -0.07 -10.46
N GLN A 216 9.88 -1.07 -10.85
CA GLN A 216 10.41 -2.22 -11.61
C GLN A 216 9.56 -2.48 -12.85
N GLY A 217 9.91 -1.80 -13.96
CA GLY A 217 9.41 -2.04 -15.32
C GLY A 217 8.86 -0.80 -16.04
N ASN A 218 8.38 -0.98 -17.28
CA ASN A 218 7.70 0.04 -18.12
C ASN A 218 6.36 0.56 -17.56
N ARG A 219 6.13 0.42 -16.24
CA ARG A 219 4.86 0.64 -15.54
C ARG A 219 4.74 2.02 -14.86
N GLY A 220 5.72 2.91 -15.08
CA GLY A 220 5.63 4.34 -14.77
C GLY A 220 6.69 4.86 -13.80
N ALA A 221 6.72 6.19 -13.60
CA ALA A 221 7.64 6.88 -12.69
C ALA A 221 7.06 6.96 -11.27
N THR A 222 6.85 5.80 -10.65
CA THR A 222 6.08 5.66 -9.41
C THR A 222 6.91 5.85 -8.15
N PHE A 223 8.21 5.52 -8.17
CA PHE A 223 9.06 5.52 -6.97
C PHE A 223 9.10 6.87 -6.28
N GLY A 224 9.09 6.80 -4.94
CA GLY A 224 9.24 7.94 -4.06
C GLY A 224 7.92 8.54 -3.61
N ASN A 225 8.01 9.79 -3.16
CA ASN A 225 6.90 10.52 -2.59
C ASN A 225 6.02 11.13 -3.69
N LYS A 226 4.75 10.72 -3.79
CA LYS A 226 3.78 11.19 -4.79
C LYS A 226 2.49 11.67 -4.15
N TRP A 227 1.88 12.70 -4.73
CA TRP A 227 0.57 13.21 -4.31
C TRP A 227 -0.52 12.73 -5.25
N TYR A 228 -1.59 12.18 -4.68
CA TYR A 228 -2.80 11.79 -5.40
C TYR A 228 -4.03 12.42 -4.74
N GLU A 229 -5.12 12.54 -5.48
CA GLU A 229 -6.42 12.85 -4.88
C GLU A 229 -6.81 11.75 -3.89
N MET A 230 -7.17 12.14 -2.68
CA MET A 230 -7.46 11.23 -1.58
C MET A 230 -8.63 10.29 -1.93
N GLU A 231 -9.65 10.80 -2.65
CA GLU A 231 -10.76 10.00 -3.15
C GLU A 231 -10.30 8.91 -4.14
N LYS A 232 -9.31 9.21 -4.99
CA LYS A 232 -8.78 8.22 -5.94
C LYS A 232 -7.96 7.14 -5.24
N VAL A 233 -7.22 7.49 -4.19
CA VAL A 233 -6.53 6.49 -3.35
C VAL A 233 -7.54 5.62 -2.60
N TRP A 234 -8.61 6.20 -2.06
CA TRP A 234 -9.72 5.45 -1.48
C TRP A 234 -10.35 4.48 -2.48
N LYS A 235 -10.64 4.93 -3.71
CA LYS A 235 -11.18 4.07 -4.78
C LYS A 235 -10.21 2.93 -5.12
N ALA A 236 -8.90 3.16 -5.10
CA ALA A 236 -7.89 2.11 -5.31
C ALA A 236 -7.87 1.10 -4.15
N ASN A 237 -8.03 1.56 -2.91
CA ASN A 237 -8.18 0.68 -1.75
C ASN A 237 -9.48 -0.14 -1.83
N GLN A 238 -10.60 0.48 -2.19
CA GLN A 238 -11.90 -0.19 -2.33
C GLN A 238 -11.96 -1.16 -3.52
N ALA A 239 -11.13 -0.95 -4.54
CA ALA A 239 -10.93 -1.87 -5.65
C ALA A 239 -10.09 -3.09 -5.26
N HIS A 240 -9.33 -3.03 -4.15
CA HIS A 240 -8.61 -4.17 -3.62
C HIS A 240 -9.57 -5.12 -2.89
N PHE A 241 -9.34 -6.43 -2.97
CA PHE A 241 -10.26 -7.41 -2.38
C PHE A 241 -10.31 -7.32 -0.84
N ARG A 242 -9.22 -6.91 -0.19
CA ARG A 242 -9.17 -6.70 1.27
C ARG A 242 -9.82 -5.40 1.75
N LYS A 243 -9.81 -4.36 0.91
CA LYS A 243 -10.28 -3.00 1.26
C LYS A 243 -9.71 -2.50 2.59
N ALA A 244 -8.43 -2.80 2.83
CA ALA A 244 -7.82 -2.70 4.15
C ALA A 244 -6.66 -1.73 4.19
N ILE A 245 -6.41 -1.21 5.39
CA ILE A 245 -5.22 -0.46 5.74
C ILE A 245 -4.65 -1.01 7.04
N ILE A 246 -3.39 -0.68 7.30
CA ILE A 246 -2.72 -0.86 8.58
C ILE A 246 -2.27 0.52 9.04
N TRP A 247 -2.72 0.94 10.21
CA TRP A 247 -2.52 2.31 10.70
C TRP A 247 -2.56 2.32 12.21
#